data_AF-A0A0M3K0D1-F1
#
_entry.id   AF-A0A0M3K0D1-F1
#
_cell.length_a   1.000
_cell.length_b   1.000
_cell.length_c   1.000
_cell.angle_alpha   90.00
_cell.angle_beta   90.00
_cell.angle_gamma   90.00
#
_symmetry.space_group_name_H-M   'P 1'
#
loop_
_entity.id
_entity.type
_entity.pdbx_description
1 polymer ?
#
loop_
_entity_poly.entity_id
_entity_poly.type
_entity_poly.pdbx_seq_one_letter_code
_entity_poly.pdbx_strand_id
1 'polypeptide(L)'
;LRHSERQRRRMKLWMHRTSAAAEFAMKQTDEIFENLRRQHKSDTTSHKKSRRTHHHAKDLTTKRERNEALCEVRRNTVHMNTPTEEYDPPFMVEVRCRNVANFERSQGRSPLRPQGCVHDLLRCVQVFKDVHFSRRKVGSEGWQPYTVPNVPSSCECMWPVDKYGHQEL
;
A
#
# COMPACT_ATOMS: atom_id res chain seq x y z
N LEU A 1 -2.24 -52.15 -2.06
CA LEU A 1 -2.66 -51.81 -0.67
C LEU A 1 -1.62 -50.99 0.10
N ARG A 2 -0.32 -51.35 0.12
CA ARG A 2 0.71 -50.61 0.89
C ARG A 2 1.07 -49.19 0.39
N HIS A 3 0.90 -48.91 -0.90
CA HIS A 3 1.24 -47.61 -1.51
C HIS A 3 0.21 -46.51 -1.15
N SER A 4 -1.08 -46.84 -1.13
CA SER A 4 -2.16 -45.90 -0.81
C SER A 4 -2.17 -45.47 0.66
N GLU A 5 -1.74 -46.35 1.58
CA GLU A 5 -1.56 -46.01 2.99
C GLU A 5 -0.42 -45.02 3.23
N ARG A 6 0.71 -45.17 2.51
CA ARG A 6 1.82 -44.21 2.58
C ARG A 6 1.41 -42.82 2.09
N GLN A 7 0.63 -42.75 1.01
CA GLN A 7 0.09 -41.48 0.51
C GLN A 7 -0.89 -40.85 1.53
N ARG A 8 -1.78 -41.64 2.13
CA ARG A 8 -2.68 -41.16 3.20
C ARG A 8 -1.92 -40.62 4.42
N ARG A 9 -0.86 -41.29 4.86
CA ARG A 9 -0.02 -40.82 5.98
C ARG A 9 0.69 -39.51 5.66
N ARG A 10 1.21 -39.36 4.44
CA ARG A 10 1.83 -38.10 3.98
C ARG A 10 0.83 -36.95 3.93
N MET A 11 -0.37 -37.19 3.41
CA MET A 11 -1.42 -36.18 3.36
C MET A 11 -1.85 -35.76 4.77
N LYS A 12 -1.99 -36.71 5.70
CA LYS A 12 -2.34 -36.43 7.10
C LYS A 12 -1.27 -35.61 7.82
N LEU A 13 0.02 -35.91 7.58
CA LEU A 13 1.15 -35.13 8.11
C LEU A 13 1.22 -33.73 7.52
N TRP A 14 0.91 -33.58 6.23
CA TRP A 14 0.86 -32.26 5.58
C TRP A 14 -0.26 -31.41 6.16
N MET A 15 -1.48 -31.96 6.29
CA MET A 15 -2.63 -31.27 6.90
C MET A 15 -2.37 -30.85 8.36
N HIS A 16 -1.71 -31.71 9.16
CA HIS A 16 -1.37 -31.36 10.55
C HIS A 16 -0.27 -30.29 10.64
N ARG A 17 0.64 -30.23 9.65
CA ARG A 17 1.66 -29.17 9.57
C ARG A 17 1.05 -27.84 9.13
N THR A 18 0.12 -27.86 8.19
CA THR A 18 -0.58 -26.64 7.73
C THR A 18 -1.52 -26.11 8.81
N SER A 19 -2.24 -26.97 9.54
CA SER A 19 -3.08 -26.54 10.66
C SER A 19 -2.26 -25.93 11.80
N ALA A 20 -1.13 -26.54 12.18
CA ALA A 20 -0.25 -26.00 13.20
C ALA A 20 0.39 -24.66 12.79
N ALA A 21 0.73 -24.49 11.50
CA ALA A 21 1.24 -23.24 10.98
C ALA A 21 0.17 -22.14 10.95
N ALA A 22 -1.07 -22.48 10.60
CA ALA A 22 -2.21 -21.56 10.64
C ALA A 22 -2.54 -21.15 12.08
N GLU A 23 -2.58 -22.10 13.02
CA GLU A 23 -2.78 -21.81 14.45
C GLU A 23 -1.68 -20.92 15.03
N PHE A 24 -0.42 -21.12 14.63
CA PHE A 24 0.69 -20.26 15.05
C PHE A 24 0.56 -18.84 14.48
N ALA A 25 0.18 -18.71 13.21
CA ALA A 25 -0.04 -17.41 12.58
C ALA A 25 -1.21 -16.65 13.23
N MET A 26 -2.31 -17.34 13.56
CA MET A 26 -3.46 -16.73 14.25
C MET A 26 -3.11 -16.25 15.67
N LYS A 27 -2.35 -17.05 16.43
CA LYS A 27 -1.88 -16.63 17.77
C LYS A 27 -0.98 -15.39 17.70
N GLN A 28 -0.11 -15.34 16.70
CA GLN A 28 0.77 -14.18 16.50
C GLN A 28 -0.02 -12.92 16.14
N THR A 29 -1.09 -13.03 15.34
CA THR A 29 -1.96 -11.88 15.05
C THR A 29 -2.76 -11.42 16.27
N ASP A 30 -3.29 -12.35 17.07
CA ASP A 30 -4.08 -12.01 18.27
C ASP A 30 -3.23 -11.26 19.32
N GLU A 31 -1.98 -11.67 19.53
CA GLU A 31 -1.05 -10.97 20.43
C GLU A 31 -0.74 -9.54 19.96
N ILE A 32 -0.61 -9.33 18.64
CA ILE A 32 -0.34 -8.01 18.06
C ILE A 32 -1.56 -7.08 18.29
N PHE A 33 -2.77 -7.56 18.03
CA PHE A 33 -3.99 -6.76 18.22
C PHE A 33 -4.29 -6.48 19.71
N GLU A 34 -4.03 -7.43 20.61
CA GLU A 34 -4.19 -7.21 22.05
C GLU A 34 -3.19 -6.21 22.61
N ASN A 35 -1.93 -6.23 22.17
CA ASN A 35 -0.94 -5.24 22.58
C ASN A 35 -1.31 -3.82 22.14
N LEU A 36 -1.86 -3.67 20.92
CA LEU A 36 -2.37 -2.40 20.41
C LEU A 36 -3.56 -1.89 21.26
N ARG A 37 -4.46 -2.79 21.65
CA ARG A 37 -5.63 -2.47 22.48
C ARG A 37 -5.24 -2.05 23.91
N ARG A 38 -4.15 -2.60 24.46
CA ARG A 38 -3.66 -2.25 25.81
C ARG A 38 -3.01 -0.87 25.86
N GLN A 39 -2.21 -0.50 24.85
CA GLN A 39 -1.64 0.86 24.77
C GLN A 39 -2.71 1.96 24.70
N HIS A 40 -3.83 1.70 24.02
CA HIS A 40 -4.90 2.68 23.89
C HIS A 40 -5.67 2.94 25.20
N LYS A 41 -5.59 2.05 26.20
CA LYS A 41 -6.23 2.21 27.51
C LYS A 41 -5.38 3.01 28.51
N SER A 42 -4.05 2.93 28.44
CA SER A 42 -3.16 3.64 29.38
C SER A 42 -3.20 5.16 29.23
N ASP A 43 -3.43 5.67 28.02
CA ASP A 43 -3.38 7.11 27.71
C ASP A 43 -4.59 7.92 28.22
N THR A 44 -5.64 7.25 28.70
CA THR A 44 -6.89 7.93 29.12
C THR A 44 -6.92 8.36 30.59
N THR A 45 -5.92 8.01 31.40
CA THR A 45 -5.99 8.18 32.87
C THR A 45 -5.03 9.21 33.48
N SER A 46 -4.13 9.83 32.71
CA SER A 46 -3.19 10.82 33.23
C SER A 46 -3.37 12.17 32.56
N HIS A 47 -4.13 13.06 33.19
CA HIS A 47 -3.86 14.50 33.33
C HIS A 47 -5.14 15.27 33.70
N LYS A 48 -5.35 15.47 35.01
CA LYS A 48 -6.31 16.42 35.56
C LYS A 48 -5.56 17.50 36.36
N LYS A 49 -5.79 18.76 35.96
CA LYS A 49 -5.64 20.06 36.66
C LYS A 49 -4.57 21.02 36.11
N SER A 50 -5.02 22.10 35.48
CA SER A 50 -5.08 23.45 36.09
C SER A 50 -5.60 24.50 35.09
N ARG A 51 -6.38 25.47 35.58
CA ARG A 51 -7.01 26.57 34.82
C ARG A 51 -6.03 27.73 34.60
N ARG A 52 -6.08 28.38 33.42
CA ARG A 52 -6.12 29.86 33.28
C ARG A 52 -6.51 30.27 31.86
N THR A 53 -7.30 31.34 31.81
CA THR A 53 -8.02 31.93 30.68
C THR A 53 -7.11 32.75 29.78
N HIS A 54 -7.05 32.45 28.48
CA HIS A 54 -6.83 33.44 27.43
C HIS A 54 -7.62 33.01 26.18
N HIS A 55 -8.41 33.93 25.65
CA HIS A 55 -9.12 33.78 24.38
C HIS A 55 -8.10 33.80 23.23
N HIS A 56 -7.53 32.64 22.91
CA HIS A 56 -7.02 32.36 21.58
C HIS A 56 -7.94 31.33 20.94
N ALA A 57 -8.30 31.58 19.67
CA ALA A 57 -9.08 30.68 18.84
C ALA A 57 -8.71 29.24 19.15
N LYS A 58 -9.67 28.46 19.68
CA LYS A 58 -9.43 27.07 20.03
C LYS A 58 -9.01 26.36 18.76
N ASP A 59 -7.73 26.07 18.73
CA ASP A 59 -7.06 25.17 17.83
C ASP A 59 -7.97 23.95 17.62
N LEU A 60 -8.55 23.83 16.42
CA LEU A 60 -9.25 22.61 15.97
C LEU A 60 -8.23 21.49 15.70
N THR A 61 -7.08 21.52 16.37
CA THR A 61 -6.10 20.45 16.48
C THR A 61 -6.49 19.50 17.61
N THR A 62 -7.76 19.07 17.66
CA THR A 62 -7.99 17.70 18.13
C THR A 62 -7.01 16.84 17.36
N LYS A 63 -6.04 16.22 18.04
CA LYS A 63 -4.94 15.42 17.46
C LYS A 63 -5.49 14.57 16.32
N ARG A 64 -5.40 15.07 15.08
CA ARG A 64 -5.90 14.35 13.93
C ARG A 64 -5.08 13.08 13.86
N GLU A 65 -5.76 11.94 13.82
CA GLU A 65 -5.11 10.65 13.60
C GLU A 65 -4.21 10.77 12.38
N ARG A 66 -2.91 10.55 12.58
CA ARG A 66 -1.91 10.61 11.52
C ARG A 66 -1.74 9.20 10.98
N ASN A 67 -2.08 9.01 9.72
CA ASN A 67 -1.87 7.76 9.01
C ASN A 67 -0.61 7.90 8.14
N GLU A 68 0.23 6.88 8.16
CA GLU A 68 1.40 6.77 7.30
C GLU A 68 1.20 5.69 6.24
N ALA A 69 1.84 5.85 5.09
CA ALA A 69 1.77 4.85 4.03
C ALA A 69 2.57 3.60 4.44
N LEU A 70 1.96 2.43 4.31
CA LEU A 70 2.63 1.15 4.56
C LEU A 70 3.64 0.78 3.47
N CYS A 71 3.45 1.33 2.26
CA CYS A 71 4.30 1.06 1.11
C CYS A 71 5.17 2.28 0.78
N GLU A 72 6.45 2.02 0.55
CA GLU A 72 7.41 3.05 0.16
C GLU A 72 7.27 3.33 -1.34
N VAL A 73 7.24 4.62 -1.69
CA VAL A 73 7.01 5.06 -3.06
C VAL A 73 8.07 6.06 -3.51
N ARG A 74 8.31 6.11 -4.82
CA ARG A 74 8.99 7.21 -5.51
C ARG A 74 7.97 7.97 -6.34
N ARG A 75 7.97 9.29 -6.19
CA ARG A 75 7.15 10.20 -6.98
C ARG A 75 8.02 10.88 -8.04
N ASN A 76 7.51 10.96 -9.26
CA ASN A 76 8.14 11.65 -10.37
C ASN A 76 7.10 12.54 -11.05
N THR A 77 7.40 13.82 -11.22
CA THR A 77 6.54 14.74 -11.98
C THR A 77 7.01 14.76 -13.43
N VAL A 78 6.11 14.44 -14.35
CA VAL A 78 6.38 14.43 -15.79
C VAL A 78 5.66 15.61 -16.43
N HIS A 79 6.43 16.55 -16.97
CA HIS A 79 5.88 17.66 -17.75
C HIS A 79 5.41 17.17 -19.12
N MET A 80 4.20 17.57 -19.50
CA MET A 80 3.54 17.11 -20.71
C MET A 80 3.65 18.11 -21.87
N ASN A 81 3.76 19.41 -21.57
CA ASN A 81 3.89 20.44 -22.60
C ASN A 81 5.15 20.22 -23.45
N THR A 82 4.98 20.36 -24.76
CA THR A 82 6.05 20.33 -25.75
C THR A 82 6.08 21.66 -26.51
N PRO A 83 7.11 21.94 -27.32
CA PRO A 83 7.13 23.14 -28.15
C PRO A 83 5.96 23.26 -29.14
N THR A 84 5.26 22.16 -29.43
CA THR A 84 4.15 22.13 -30.42
C THR A 84 2.79 21.84 -29.81
N GLU A 85 2.73 21.29 -28.60
CA GLU A 85 1.49 20.89 -27.94
C GLU A 85 1.42 21.37 -26.50
N GLU A 86 0.23 21.84 -26.11
CA GLU A 86 -0.13 22.25 -24.75
C GLU A 86 -1.09 21.24 -24.14
N TYR A 87 -0.89 20.98 -22.85
CA TYR A 87 -1.67 20.05 -22.04
C TYR A 87 -2.21 20.75 -20.79
N ASP A 88 -3.42 20.38 -20.39
CA ASP A 88 -4.02 20.80 -19.13
C ASP A 88 -4.53 19.55 -18.35
N PRO A 89 -3.99 19.27 -17.15
CA PRO A 89 -2.86 19.95 -16.51
C PRO A 89 -1.55 19.78 -17.29
N PRO A 90 -0.56 20.69 -17.14
CA PRO A 90 0.68 20.65 -17.92
C PRO A 90 1.69 19.59 -17.43
N PHE A 91 1.31 18.77 -16.45
CA PHE A 91 2.10 17.69 -15.90
C PHE A 91 1.22 16.54 -15.39
N MET A 92 1.80 15.34 -15.30
CA MET A 92 1.30 14.26 -14.46
C MET A 92 2.27 13.91 -13.35
N VAL A 93 1.77 13.21 -12.35
CA VAL A 93 2.59 12.61 -11.31
C VAL A 93 2.54 11.10 -11.45
N GLU A 94 3.71 10.52 -11.66
CA GLU A 94 3.90 9.09 -11.58
C GLU A 94 4.32 8.69 -10.16
N VAL A 95 3.65 7.71 -9.58
CA VAL A 95 3.95 7.14 -8.26
C VAL A 95 4.30 5.68 -8.43
N ARG A 96 5.59 5.35 -8.26
CA ARG A 96 6.08 3.98 -8.36
C ARG A 96 6.42 3.38 -7.01
N CYS A 97 6.12 2.11 -6.81
CA CYS A 97 6.57 1.39 -5.62
C CYS A 97 8.09 1.31 -5.64
N ARG A 98 8.74 1.42 -4.47
CA ARG A 98 10.21 1.56 -4.42
C ARG A 98 10.93 0.40 -5.11
N ASN A 99 10.43 -0.82 -4.98
CA ASN A 99 10.96 -1.99 -5.65
C ASN A 99 10.88 -1.89 -7.19
N VAL A 100 9.72 -1.49 -7.73
CA VAL A 100 9.51 -1.30 -9.18
C VAL A 100 10.42 -0.19 -9.69
N ALA A 101 10.47 0.95 -9.00
CA ALA A 101 11.31 2.07 -9.39
C ALA A 101 12.81 1.73 -9.40
N ASN A 102 13.27 0.91 -8.44
CA ASN A 102 14.66 0.45 -8.40
C ASN A 102 14.96 -0.54 -9.53
N PHE A 103 14.03 -1.45 -9.82
CA PHE A 103 14.14 -2.42 -10.91
C PHE A 103 14.25 -1.73 -12.28
N GLU A 104 13.34 -0.81 -12.58
CA GLU A 104 13.33 -0.03 -13.83
C GLU A 104 14.59 0.81 -13.98
N ARG A 105 15.05 1.48 -12.91
CA ARG A 105 16.32 2.23 -12.91
C ARG A 105 17.50 1.34 -13.25
N SER A 106 17.50 0.09 -12.79
CA SER A 106 18.54 -0.88 -13.12
C SER A 106 18.40 -1.47 -14.52
N GLN A 107 17.42 -1.03 -15.32
CA GLN A 107 17.07 -1.59 -16.62
C GLN A 107 16.84 -3.11 -16.53
N GLY A 108 16.25 -3.58 -15.42
CA GLY A 108 16.03 -5.00 -15.16
C GLY A 108 17.28 -5.82 -14.82
N ARG A 109 18.46 -5.21 -14.66
CA ARG A 109 19.69 -5.92 -14.30
C ARG A 109 19.69 -6.44 -12.87
N SER A 110 18.97 -5.76 -11.97
CA SER A 110 18.77 -6.24 -10.61
C SER A 110 17.45 -7.01 -10.50
N PRO A 111 17.39 -8.09 -9.69
CA PRO A 111 16.15 -8.82 -9.51
C PRO A 111 15.10 -7.95 -8.83
N LEU A 112 13.86 -7.98 -9.33
CA LEU A 112 12.73 -7.30 -8.67
C LEU A 112 12.43 -8.00 -7.34
N ARG A 113 12.81 -7.36 -6.23
CA ARG A 113 12.50 -7.84 -4.88
C ARG A 113 11.14 -7.29 -4.44
N PRO A 114 10.15 -8.13 -4.11
CA PRO A 114 8.88 -7.66 -3.57
C PRO A 114 9.10 -6.82 -2.31
N GLN A 115 8.37 -5.72 -2.20
CA GLN A 115 8.29 -4.98 -0.95
C GLN A 115 7.14 -5.55 -0.12
N GLY A 116 7.43 -5.98 1.10
CA GLY A 116 6.41 -6.36 2.07
C GLY A 116 5.88 -5.18 2.87
N CYS A 117 4.72 -5.35 3.47
CA CYS A 117 4.13 -4.44 4.43
C CYS A 117 3.46 -5.26 5.55
N VAL A 118 3.26 -4.67 6.73
CA VAL A 118 2.76 -5.36 7.93
C VAL A 118 3.64 -6.59 8.26
N HIS A 119 4.87 -6.35 8.70
CA HIS A 119 5.85 -7.40 9.04
C HIS A 119 6.04 -8.46 7.92
N ASP A 120 6.09 -8.00 6.66
CA ASP A 120 6.20 -8.85 5.46
C ASP A 120 5.08 -9.89 5.26
N LEU A 121 3.95 -9.71 5.96
CA LEU A 121 2.74 -10.50 5.77
C LEU A 121 2.05 -10.11 4.46
N LEU A 122 1.86 -8.82 4.23
CA LEU A 122 1.21 -8.28 3.04
C LEU A 122 2.24 -7.83 2.01
N ARG A 123 1.80 -7.55 0.77
CA ARG A 123 2.68 -7.10 -0.31
C ARG A 123 2.29 -5.73 -0.83
N CYS A 124 3.29 -4.90 -1.10
CA CYS A 124 3.11 -3.66 -1.81
C CYS A 124 2.99 -3.92 -3.31
N VAL A 125 1.86 -3.54 -3.88
CA VAL A 125 1.50 -3.74 -5.29
C VAL A 125 1.38 -2.39 -5.99
N GLN A 126 1.93 -2.31 -7.20
CA GLN A 126 1.82 -1.15 -8.07
C GLN A 126 0.42 -1.06 -8.67
N VAL A 127 -0.25 0.07 -8.50
CA VAL A 127 -1.54 0.36 -9.12
C VAL A 127 -1.34 1.30 -10.31
N PHE A 128 -1.97 0.95 -11.43
CA PHE A 128 -1.96 1.72 -12.66
C PHE A 128 -3.35 2.30 -12.93
N LYS A 129 -3.40 3.51 -13.48
CA LYS A 129 -4.64 4.19 -13.85
C LYS A 129 -4.44 4.97 -15.14
N ASP A 130 -5.53 5.18 -15.86
CA ASP A 130 -5.56 6.10 -16.98
C ASP A 130 -5.68 7.53 -16.44
N VAL A 131 -4.91 8.45 -17.01
CA VAL A 131 -4.93 9.87 -16.64
C VAL A 131 -5.45 10.68 -17.82
N HIS A 132 -6.40 11.56 -17.53
CA HIS A 132 -7.06 12.39 -18.53
C HIS A 132 -6.50 13.80 -18.55
N PHE A 133 -6.37 14.34 -19.75
CA PHE A 133 -5.88 15.67 -20.05
C PHE A 133 -6.75 16.33 -21.11
N SER A 134 -6.70 17.65 -21.15
CA SER A 134 -7.04 18.41 -22.36
C SER A 134 -5.74 18.68 -23.12
N ARG A 135 -5.72 18.46 -24.44
CA ARG A 135 -4.57 18.70 -25.31
C ARG A 135 -4.96 19.62 -26.47
N ARG A 136 -4.07 20.54 -26.85
CA ARG A 136 -4.19 21.36 -28.07
C ARG A 136 -2.83 21.61 -28.72
N LYS A 137 -2.81 22.05 -29.98
CA LYS A 137 -1.59 22.64 -30.57
C LYS A 137 -1.33 24.00 -29.94
N VAL A 138 -0.07 24.38 -29.75
CA VAL A 138 0.29 25.72 -29.25
C VAL A 138 -0.37 26.78 -30.13
N GLY A 139 -1.06 27.74 -29.50
CA GLY A 139 -1.78 28.81 -30.18
C GLY A 139 -3.07 28.43 -30.89
N SER A 140 -3.50 27.16 -30.85
CA SER A 140 -4.82 26.78 -31.37
C SER A 140 -5.94 27.06 -30.36
N GLU A 141 -7.15 27.28 -30.86
CA GLU A 141 -8.30 27.66 -30.02
C GLU A 141 -8.99 26.45 -29.36
N GLY A 142 -8.89 25.25 -29.96
CA GLY A 142 -9.65 24.07 -29.55
C GLY A 142 -8.86 23.10 -28.66
N TRP A 143 -9.38 22.84 -27.46
CA TRP A 143 -8.94 21.73 -26.60
C TRP A 143 -9.61 20.41 -27.00
N GLN A 144 -8.85 19.33 -26.97
CA GLN A 144 -9.32 17.98 -27.26
C GLN A 144 -9.02 17.04 -26.09
N PRO A 145 -9.90 16.08 -25.77
CA PRO A 145 -9.64 15.11 -24.73
C PRO A 145 -8.46 14.21 -25.12
N TYR A 146 -7.59 13.94 -24.16
CA TYR A 146 -6.43 13.08 -24.33
C TYR A 146 -6.25 12.20 -23.09
N THR A 147 -5.94 10.93 -23.29
CA THR A 147 -5.77 9.96 -22.20
C THR A 147 -4.39 9.34 -22.30
N VAL A 148 -3.63 9.39 -21.20
CA VAL A 148 -2.40 8.62 -21.05
C VAL A 148 -2.77 7.32 -20.32
N PRO A 149 -2.68 6.16 -20.97
CA PRO A 149 -3.06 4.90 -20.35
C PRO A 149 -1.97 4.37 -19.41
N ASN A 150 -2.36 3.54 -18.45
CA ASN A 150 -1.44 2.76 -17.61
C ASN A 150 -0.37 3.60 -16.88
N VAL A 151 -0.74 4.76 -16.34
CA VAL A 151 0.15 5.59 -15.54
C VAL A 151 0.28 4.98 -14.13
N PRO A 152 1.49 4.74 -13.60
CA PRO A 152 1.66 4.26 -12.24
C PRO A 152 1.22 5.34 -11.26
N SER A 153 0.18 5.05 -10.47
CA SER A 153 -0.59 6.06 -9.74
C SER A 153 -0.50 5.94 -8.22
N SER A 154 -0.32 4.73 -7.70
CA SER A 154 -0.18 4.49 -6.25
C SER A 154 0.43 3.12 -5.96
N CYS A 155 0.71 2.88 -4.68
CA CYS A 155 1.10 1.59 -4.15
C CYS A 155 0.17 1.21 -3.01
N GLU A 156 -0.35 -0.01 -3.06
CA GLU A 156 -1.31 -0.52 -2.08
C GLU A 156 -0.75 -1.74 -1.37
N CYS A 157 -1.04 -1.85 -0.08
CA CYS A 157 -0.67 -2.99 0.74
C CYS A 157 -1.78 -4.03 0.65
N MET A 158 -1.54 -5.11 -0.12
CA MET A 158 -2.56 -6.08 -0.50
C MET A 158 -2.26 -7.47 0.03
N TRP A 159 -3.32 -8.27 0.18
CA TRP A 159 -3.26 -9.68 0.56
C TRP A 159 -2.72 -10.56 -0.57
N PRO A 160 -1.63 -11.32 -0.35
CA PRO A 160 -1.07 -12.18 -1.39
C PRO A 160 -1.79 -13.53 -1.47
N VAL A 161 -2.79 -13.60 -2.36
CA VAL A 161 -3.63 -14.79 -2.60
C VAL A 161 -2.82 -16.02 -3.00
N ASP A 162 -1.71 -15.83 -3.72
CA ASP A 162 -0.79 -16.92 -4.10
C ASP A 162 -0.05 -17.54 -2.92
N LYS A 163 0.10 -16.83 -1.79
CA LYS A 163 0.80 -17.32 -0.60
C LYS A 163 -0.15 -17.88 0.45
N TYR A 164 -1.33 -17.28 0.62
CA TYR A 164 -2.24 -17.59 1.72
C TYR A 164 -3.64 -18.04 1.29
N GLY A 165 -3.92 -18.07 -0.02
CA GLY A 165 -5.27 -18.33 -0.55
C GLY A 165 -6.17 -17.10 -0.51
N HIS A 166 -7.40 -17.28 -1.00
CA HIS A 166 -8.43 -16.25 -0.84
C HIS A 166 -8.79 -16.10 0.64
N GLN A 167 -9.11 -14.88 1.06
CA GLN A 167 -9.65 -14.67 2.39
C GLN A 167 -11.08 -15.26 2.41
N GLU A 168 -11.27 -16.36 3.11
CA GLU A 168 -12.61 -16.82 3.47
C GLU A 168 -13.11 -15.89 4.58
N LEU A 169 -14.09 -15.05 4.27
CA LEU A 169 -14.79 -14.17 5.21
C LEU A 169 -16.06 -14.85 5.73
#